data_AF-A0A2W4WAI6-F1
#
_entry.id   AF-A0A2W4WAI6-F1
#
_cell.length_a   1.000
_cell.length_b   1.000
_cell.length_c   1.000
_cell.angle_alpha   90.00
_cell.angle_beta   90.00
_cell.angle_gamma   90.00
#
_symmetry.space_group_name_H-M   'P 1'
#
loop_
_entity.id
_entity.type
_entity.pdbx_description
1 polymer ?
#
loop_
_entity_poly.entity_id
_entity_poly.type
_entity_poly.pdbx_seq_one_letter_code
_entity_poly.pdbx_strand_id
1 'polypeptide(L)'
;MYSEQKDFLEARYGEQANKYRPTKSLTEFDLPELIRIEPIHTCNLRCVMCHVSYEKLTNAKIDVSLLAKRLKGLEGKWVDIGATHEPTAHPSFSDLVLSLSDLDMKVNMTTNGTLLTPNLVKTIADCNFEMVTISFDGCRKETYESIRRNANYEQTISRILDFKNTVKNDVFFMVNNTVMKRNMNEVVESVDFWETMDFNALFFIAMVVRDSNEILANESLAKQMDAYYKLLNDAARRVIEKNYKISIGSAAFNQPSSLKESYPNSFIDGYVKSSNIQSRSPFQPIDYFQNGDYPGMHVGCRSPFKAVSINYHGDVYLCQNLFKIGNIYEQDLVDIWYGEEAKRVRRVLLGDSTVCLKCEYYLFCINSKNVDYSEATNFFNIPDVQYRHPKLIEELEGYNIVAWAGDYYGIPQSLGSLDIRLSNLTELKGVFQEKSIEELKFTIQNSLSLSLKSDNSTNSILKSQIGLDLLDAVYPYPTLIEDFGKYNLVAWKGFYYGLPKSLGNVDLNSDDILKLRGVFIDISLERIKMIVQNHIELQMEVEELQSTITVIKDSKFWKIRQALSKLKQLVGL
;
A
#
# COMPACT_ATOMS: atom_id res chain seq x y z
N MET A 1 -18.94 -27.61 13.10
CA MET A 1 -18.19 -26.32 13.16
C MET A 1 -19.04 -25.10 13.51
N TYR A 2 -20.38 -25.14 13.68
CA TYR A 2 -21.13 -24.00 14.26
C TYR A 2 -21.16 -23.99 15.81
N SER A 3 -20.88 -25.13 16.45
CA SER A 3 -20.75 -25.24 17.92
C SER A 3 -19.51 -24.52 18.47
N GLU A 4 -18.44 -24.40 17.67
CA GLU A 4 -17.14 -23.90 18.14
C GLU A 4 -17.13 -22.39 18.47
N GLN A 5 -17.97 -21.57 17.83
CA GLN A 5 -17.97 -20.11 18.10
C GLN A 5 -18.68 -19.74 19.40
N LYS A 6 -19.78 -20.43 19.72
CA LYS A 6 -20.49 -20.25 20.99
C LYS A 6 -19.57 -20.68 22.13
N ASP A 7 -18.96 -21.86 21.99
CA ASP A 7 -18.00 -22.39 22.94
C ASP A 7 -16.78 -21.46 23.08
N PHE A 8 -16.27 -20.88 21.97
CA PHE A 8 -15.14 -19.94 22.00
C PHE A 8 -15.45 -18.66 22.77
N LEU A 9 -16.53 -17.94 22.44
CA LEU A 9 -16.84 -16.67 23.10
C LEU A 9 -17.19 -16.87 24.57
N GLU A 10 -17.97 -17.90 24.90
CA GLU A 10 -18.33 -18.23 26.28
C GLU A 10 -17.10 -18.67 27.07
N ALA A 11 -16.21 -19.48 26.49
CA ALA A 11 -14.96 -19.89 27.14
C ALA A 11 -13.98 -18.72 27.34
N ARG A 12 -13.87 -17.81 26.37
CA ARG A 12 -12.88 -16.72 26.41
C ARG A 12 -13.37 -15.49 27.18
N TYR A 13 -14.65 -15.14 27.06
CA TYR A 13 -15.20 -13.88 27.59
C TYR A 13 -16.29 -14.06 28.65
N GLY A 14 -16.70 -15.29 28.95
CA GLY A 14 -17.67 -15.59 30.00
C GLY A 14 -19.00 -14.84 29.79
N GLU A 15 -19.47 -14.16 30.84
CA GLU A 15 -20.74 -13.41 30.82
C GLU A 15 -20.77 -12.28 29.78
N GLN A 16 -19.61 -11.72 29.39
CA GLN A 16 -19.54 -10.66 28.38
C GLN A 16 -19.68 -11.19 26.94
N ALA A 17 -19.67 -12.50 26.72
CA ALA A 17 -19.70 -13.13 25.39
C ALA A 17 -20.83 -12.64 24.49
N ASN A 18 -22.02 -12.40 25.04
CA ASN A 18 -23.19 -11.98 24.27
C ASN A 18 -23.02 -10.59 23.63
N LYS A 19 -22.24 -9.69 24.25
CA LYS A 19 -21.97 -8.33 23.74
C LYS A 19 -21.20 -8.35 22.42
N TYR A 20 -20.45 -9.43 22.17
CA TYR A 20 -19.49 -9.55 21.08
C TYR A 20 -19.98 -10.44 19.94
N ARG A 21 -21.19 -10.99 20.03
CA ARG A 21 -21.74 -11.88 19.01
C ARG A 21 -22.02 -11.11 17.71
N PRO A 22 -21.60 -11.65 16.55
CA PRO A 22 -21.91 -11.07 15.27
C PRO A 22 -23.39 -11.26 14.95
N THR A 23 -23.93 -10.41 14.07
CA THR A 23 -25.33 -10.49 13.62
C THR A 23 -25.58 -11.67 12.69
N LYS A 24 -24.54 -12.16 12.02
CA LYS A 24 -24.54 -13.30 11.11
C LYS A 24 -23.35 -14.22 11.37
N SER A 25 -23.35 -15.40 10.74
CA SER A 25 -22.20 -16.30 10.80
C SER A 25 -20.92 -15.60 10.33
N LEU A 26 -19.78 -15.94 10.96
CA LEU A 26 -18.46 -15.49 10.50
C LEU A 26 -18.12 -16.02 9.08
N THR A 27 -18.81 -17.05 8.60
CA THR A 27 -18.63 -17.62 7.25
C THR A 27 -19.60 -17.05 6.20
N GLU A 28 -20.50 -16.14 6.59
CA GLU A 28 -21.45 -15.49 5.68
C GLU A 28 -20.93 -14.11 5.24
N PHE A 29 -21.17 -13.77 3.97
CA PHE A 29 -20.85 -12.43 3.46
C PHE A 29 -21.91 -11.43 3.91
N ASP A 30 -21.47 -10.33 4.53
CA ASP A 30 -22.33 -9.24 4.98
C ASP A 30 -21.55 -7.93 5.05
N LEU A 31 -22.15 -6.90 5.62
CA LEU A 31 -21.45 -5.68 6.04
C LEU A 31 -20.18 -6.01 6.86
N PRO A 32 -19.13 -5.18 6.77
CA PRO A 32 -17.93 -5.38 7.56
C PRO A 32 -18.26 -5.30 9.06
N GLU A 33 -17.64 -6.18 9.85
CA GLU A 33 -17.76 -6.18 11.31
C GLU A 33 -16.75 -5.23 11.97
N LEU A 34 -15.63 -4.99 11.28
CA LEU A 34 -14.55 -4.13 11.75
C LEU A 34 -14.16 -3.10 10.69
N ILE A 35 -14.22 -1.82 11.07
CA ILE A 35 -13.73 -0.70 10.29
C ILE A 35 -12.47 -0.17 10.96
N ARG A 36 -11.39 0.02 10.21
CA ARG A 36 -10.19 0.69 10.71
C ARG A 36 -10.09 2.07 10.13
N ILE A 37 -9.72 3.04 10.96
CA ILE A 37 -9.59 4.43 10.55
C ILE A 37 -8.24 4.94 11.00
N GLU A 38 -7.41 5.32 10.03
CA GLU A 38 -6.20 6.10 10.28
C GLU A 38 -6.50 7.57 9.91
N PRO A 39 -6.88 8.42 10.87
CA PRO A 39 -7.47 9.72 10.56
C PRO A 39 -6.45 10.76 10.10
N ILE A 40 -5.16 10.54 10.34
CA ILE A 40 -4.12 11.54 10.06
C ILE A 40 -2.78 10.90 9.70
N HIS A 41 -2.04 11.53 8.78
CA HIS A 41 -0.69 11.13 8.40
C HIS A 41 0.39 11.85 9.22
N THR A 42 0.26 11.89 10.54
CA THR A 42 1.23 12.57 11.41
C THR A 42 1.32 11.96 12.80
N CYS A 43 2.47 12.16 13.45
CA CYS A 43 2.66 11.80 14.85
C CYS A 43 3.52 12.88 15.53
N ASN A 44 3.21 13.19 16.78
CA ASN A 44 3.96 14.17 17.57
C ASN A 44 5.24 13.60 18.20
N LEU A 45 5.38 12.27 18.23
CA LEU A 45 6.57 11.56 18.74
C LEU A 45 7.48 11.07 17.62
N ARG A 46 8.74 10.76 17.96
CA ARG A 46 9.70 10.13 17.05
C ARG A 46 10.30 8.87 17.67
N CYS A 47 9.43 7.93 18.03
CA CYS A 47 9.80 6.70 18.73
C CYS A 47 10.89 5.92 17.99
N VAL A 48 11.86 5.36 18.72
CA VAL A 48 13.05 4.71 18.13
C VAL A 48 12.71 3.56 17.18
N MET A 49 11.76 2.70 17.54
CA MET A 49 11.35 1.52 16.75
C MET A 49 10.37 1.82 15.61
N CYS A 50 9.76 3.00 15.59
CA CYS A 50 8.55 3.24 14.80
C CYS A 50 8.89 3.62 13.36
N HIS A 51 8.26 2.96 12.38
CA HIS A 51 8.41 3.29 10.96
C HIS A 51 8.04 4.76 10.64
N VAL A 52 7.05 5.31 11.35
CA VAL A 52 6.61 6.72 11.26
C VAL A 52 7.75 7.72 11.53
N SER A 53 8.74 7.33 12.34
CA SER A 53 9.92 8.17 12.60
C SER A 53 10.85 8.29 11.40
N TYR A 54 10.73 7.39 10.42
CA TYR A 54 11.64 7.25 9.27
C TYR A 54 10.93 7.49 7.93
N GLU A 55 9.63 7.77 7.94
CA GLU A 55 8.86 8.10 6.74
C GLU A 55 8.73 9.61 6.52
N LYS A 56 8.32 9.99 5.31
CA LYS A 56 8.01 11.38 4.97
C LYS A 56 6.54 11.69 5.31
N LEU A 57 6.32 12.25 6.49
CA LEU A 57 5.00 12.69 6.95
C LEU A 57 4.42 13.82 6.12
N THR A 58 3.09 13.92 6.14
CA THR A 58 2.33 14.96 5.44
C THR A 58 1.30 15.60 6.38
N ASN A 59 0.60 16.63 5.90
CA ASN A 59 -0.52 17.21 6.63
C ASN A 59 -1.87 16.57 6.24
N ALA A 60 -1.85 15.43 5.55
CA ALA A 60 -3.06 14.74 5.13
C ALA A 60 -3.84 14.25 6.34
N LYS A 61 -5.15 14.47 6.30
CA LYS A 61 -6.08 14.17 7.37
C LYS A 61 -7.48 14.02 6.79
N ILE A 62 -8.27 13.16 7.40
CA ILE A 62 -9.62 12.87 6.96
C ILE A 62 -10.58 14.00 7.38
N ASP A 63 -11.55 14.34 6.52
CA ASP A 63 -12.66 15.20 6.91
C ASP A 63 -13.65 14.40 7.76
N VAL A 64 -13.54 14.61 9.08
CA VAL A 64 -14.39 13.99 10.09
C VAL A 64 -15.88 14.26 9.86
N SER A 65 -16.23 15.46 9.37
CA SER A 65 -17.62 15.87 9.18
C SER A 65 -18.31 15.08 8.05
N LEU A 66 -17.51 14.62 7.09
CA LEU A 66 -17.98 13.76 6.01
C LEU A 66 -17.95 12.29 6.42
N LEU A 67 -16.89 11.85 7.11
CA LEU A 67 -16.70 10.45 7.47
C LEU A 67 -17.94 9.84 8.12
N ALA A 68 -18.51 10.49 9.14
CA ALA A 68 -19.70 9.99 9.82
C ALA A 68 -20.90 9.78 8.88
N LYS A 69 -21.08 10.66 7.88
CA LYS A 69 -22.16 10.50 6.89
C LYS A 69 -21.94 9.28 6.01
N ARG A 70 -20.68 9.01 5.65
CA ARG A 70 -20.27 7.89 4.79
C ARG A 70 -20.28 6.54 5.49
N LEU A 71 -20.39 6.53 6.82
CA LEU A 71 -20.44 5.33 7.65
C LEU A 71 -21.87 4.93 8.07
N LYS A 72 -22.91 5.66 7.65
CA LYS A 72 -24.31 5.29 7.93
C LYS A 72 -24.63 3.89 7.41
N GLY A 73 -25.44 3.13 8.15
CA GLY A 73 -25.76 1.73 7.83
C GLY A 73 -24.76 0.72 8.43
N LEU A 74 -23.78 1.18 9.20
CA LEU A 74 -22.80 0.36 9.92
C LEU A 74 -22.94 0.51 11.45
N GLU A 75 -24.15 0.78 11.92
CA GLU A 75 -24.44 0.93 13.35
C GLU A 75 -24.10 -0.36 14.12
N GLY A 76 -23.57 -0.23 15.34
CA GLY A 76 -23.18 -1.36 16.19
C GLY A 76 -21.89 -2.08 15.79
N LYS A 77 -21.26 -1.70 14.67
CA LYS A 77 -19.99 -2.28 14.20
C LYS A 77 -18.80 -1.75 15.00
N TRP A 78 -17.68 -2.49 14.93
CA TRP A 78 -16.45 -2.11 15.61
C TRP A 78 -15.63 -1.14 14.77
N VAL A 79 -15.02 -0.16 15.43
CA VAL A 79 -14.08 0.76 14.81
C VAL A 79 -12.78 0.77 15.59
N ASP A 80 -11.67 0.42 14.93
CA ASP A 80 -10.33 0.65 15.47
C ASP A 80 -9.78 1.98 14.91
N ILE A 81 -9.42 2.90 15.80
CA ILE A 81 -8.82 4.19 15.44
C ILE A 81 -7.33 4.18 15.78
N GLY A 82 -6.51 4.52 14.78
CA GLY A 82 -5.07 4.65 14.89
C GLY A 82 -4.31 3.33 14.67
N ALA A 83 -3.31 3.09 15.51
CA ALA A 83 -2.31 2.00 15.42
C ALA A 83 -1.20 2.17 14.37
N THR A 84 -1.29 3.16 13.47
CA THR A 84 -0.16 3.54 12.59
C THR A 84 0.46 4.87 13.05
N HIS A 85 -0.35 5.94 13.11
CA HIS A 85 0.12 7.30 13.41
C HIS A 85 -0.21 7.76 14.84
N GLU A 86 -0.53 9.03 15.09
CA GLU A 86 -1.14 9.45 16.37
C GLU A 86 -2.53 10.04 16.09
N PRO A 87 -3.61 9.28 16.36
CA PRO A 87 -4.96 9.76 16.03
C PRO A 87 -5.35 10.99 16.84
N THR A 88 -4.88 11.13 18.08
CA THR A 88 -5.21 12.29 18.94
C THR A 88 -4.53 13.60 18.48
N ALA A 89 -3.60 13.53 17.51
CA ALA A 89 -3.04 14.70 16.86
C ALA A 89 -3.99 15.31 15.80
N HIS A 90 -5.08 14.61 15.45
CA HIS A 90 -6.07 15.15 14.55
C HIS A 90 -6.81 16.34 15.19
N PRO A 91 -6.88 17.53 14.55
CA PRO A 91 -7.50 18.71 15.16
C PRO A 91 -8.97 18.55 15.57
N SER A 92 -9.71 17.72 14.84
CA SER A 92 -11.11 17.35 15.13
C SER A 92 -11.22 15.93 15.70
N PHE A 93 -10.24 15.47 16.48
CA PHE A 93 -10.27 14.12 17.05
C PHE A 93 -11.48 13.90 17.97
N SER A 94 -11.87 14.90 18.77
CA SER A 94 -13.07 14.83 19.60
C SER A 94 -14.33 14.59 18.76
N ASP A 95 -14.48 15.35 17.66
CA ASP A 95 -15.64 15.24 16.77
C ASP A 95 -15.67 13.85 16.10
N LEU A 96 -14.49 13.28 15.81
CA LEU A 96 -14.38 11.94 15.23
C LEU A 96 -14.98 10.91 16.17
N VAL A 97 -14.49 10.83 17.41
CA VAL A 97 -14.97 9.80 18.34
C VAL A 97 -16.42 10.03 18.79
N LEU A 98 -16.85 11.29 18.89
CA LEU A 98 -18.26 11.64 19.14
C LEU A 98 -19.15 11.13 18.01
N SER A 99 -18.80 11.44 16.75
CA SER A 99 -19.60 11.04 15.60
C SER A 99 -19.68 9.52 15.40
N LEU A 100 -18.62 8.78 15.73
CA LEU A 100 -18.65 7.31 15.72
C LEU A 100 -19.54 6.76 16.85
N SER A 101 -19.50 7.38 18.03
CA SER A 101 -20.36 7.01 19.16
C SER A 101 -21.84 7.30 18.86
N ASP A 102 -22.14 8.41 18.18
CA ASP A 102 -23.50 8.78 17.74
C ASP A 102 -24.09 7.77 16.72
N LEU A 103 -23.22 7.05 15.99
CA LEU A 103 -23.60 5.93 15.11
C LEU A 103 -23.71 4.59 15.86
N ASP A 104 -23.66 4.60 17.19
CA ASP A 104 -23.64 3.39 18.04
C ASP A 104 -22.46 2.45 17.72
N MET A 105 -21.36 2.98 17.19
CA MET A 105 -20.17 2.18 16.92
C MET A 105 -19.37 1.90 18.19
N LYS A 106 -18.77 0.72 18.23
CA LYS A 106 -17.90 0.24 19.31
C LYS A 106 -16.47 0.70 19.06
N VAL A 107 -15.99 1.68 19.82
CA VAL A 107 -14.73 2.37 19.53
C VAL A 107 -13.57 1.72 20.28
N ASN A 108 -12.58 1.27 19.53
CA ASN A 108 -11.25 0.98 20.03
C ASN A 108 -10.30 2.10 19.60
N MET A 109 -9.40 2.50 20.50
CA MET A 109 -8.40 3.51 20.21
C MET A 109 -7.01 3.02 20.59
N THR A 110 -6.03 3.23 19.71
CA THR A 110 -4.61 3.12 20.05
C THR A 110 -3.97 4.50 20.02
N THR A 111 -3.37 4.94 21.12
CA THR A 111 -2.74 6.27 21.25
C THR A 111 -1.44 6.19 22.07
N ASN A 112 -0.52 7.14 21.84
CA ASN A 112 0.63 7.36 22.70
C ASN A 112 0.28 8.09 24.01
N GLY A 113 -0.95 8.61 24.15
CA GLY A 113 -1.49 9.25 25.35
C GLY A 113 -0.98 10.67 25.64
N THR A 114 0.03 11.15 24.91
CA THR A 114 0.66 12.44 25.18
C THR A 114 -0.25 13.62 24.88
N LEU A 115 -1.25 13.49 24.00
CA LEU A 115 -2.16 14.58 23.64
C LEU A 115 -3.54 14.48 24.31
N LEU A 116 -3.70 13.59 25.31
CA LEU A 116 -4.90 13.49 26.14
C LEU A 116 -4.99 14.68 27.12
N THR A 117 -5.24 15.87 26.58
CA THR A 117 -5.40 17.08 27.37
C THR A 117 -6.68 17.03 28.22
N PRO A 118 -6.75 17.75 29.36
CA PRO A 118 -7.96 17.77 30.19
C PRO A 118 -9.23 18.15 29.43
N ASN A 119 -9.13 19.08 28.48
CA ASN A 119 -10.27 19.48 27.66
C ASN A 119 -10.72 18.37 26.70
N LEU A 120 -9.76 17.68 26.06
CA LEU A 120 -10.07 16.55 25.19
C LEU A 120 -10.73 15.43 25.99
N VAL A 121 -10.12 15.03 27.12
CA VAL A 121 -10.63 13.99 28.02
C VAL A 121 -12.06 14.29 28.45
N LYS A 122 -12.34 15.52 28.91
CA LYS A 122 -13.70 15.93 29.30
C LYS A 122 -14.70 15.80 28.14
N THR A 123 -14.28 16.11 26.92
CA THR A 123 -15.15 16.10 25.74
C THR A 123 -15.51 14.68 25.31
N ILE A 124 -14.59 13.72 25.46
CA ILE A 124 -14.75 12.35 24.95
C ILE A 124 -15.08 11.32 26.04
N ALA A 125 -15.27 11.76 27.29
CA ALA A 125 -15.44 10.89 28.46
C ALA A 125 -16.66 9.95 28.38
N ASP A 126 -17.70 10.36 27.66
CA ASP A 126 -18.97 9.64 27.52
C ASP A 126 -19.08 8.88 26.19
N CYS A 127 -18.01 8.84 25.38
CA CYS A 127 -17.99 8.11 24.11
C CYS A 127 -18.01 6.59 24.31
N ASN A 128 -18.41 5.87 23.27
CA ASN A 128 -18.57 4.41 23.23
C ASN A 128 -17.24 3.65 23.11
N PHE A 129 -16.25 4.02 23.94
CA PHE A 129 -15.01 3.28 24.02
C PHE A 129 -15.25 1.87 24.58
N GLU A 130 -14.83 0.86 23.84
CA GLU A 130 -14.77 -0.53 24.30
C GLU A 130 -13.37 -0.86 24.82
N MET A 131 -12.34 -0.37 24.12
CA MET A 131 -10.95 -0.57 24.49
C MET A 131 -10.10 0.66 24.18
N VAL A 132 -9.20 0.99 25.11
CA VAL A 132 -8.15 1.97 24.91
C VAL A 132 -6.81 1.29 25.10
N THR A 133 -6.00 1.32 24.04
CA THR A 133 -4.64 0.81 24.04
C THR A 133 -3.64 1.96 24.10
N ILE A 134 -2.85 2.00 25.16
CA ILE A 134 -1.80 2.99 25.38
C ILE A 134 -0.47 2.41 24.91
N SER A 135 0.21 3.12 24.02
CA SER A 135 1.52 2.73 23.52
C SER A 135 2.62 3.30 24.43
N PHE A 136 3.27 2.44 25.24
CA PHE A 136 4.19 2.86 26.31
C PHE A 136 5.30 1.82 26.57
N ASP A 137 6.57 2.14 26.26
CA ASP A 137 7.65 1.13 26.16
C ASP A 137 8.77 1.24 27.21
N GLY A 138 8.46 1.65 28.42
CA GLY A 138 9.42 1.62 29.53
C GLY A 138 8.74 2.10 30.81
N CYS A 139 8.72 1.30 31.87
CA CYS A 139 8.12 1.73 33.13
C CYS A 139 9.05 2.66 33.91
N ARG A 140 10.34 2.72 33.57
CA ARG A 140 11.27 3.74 34.10
C ARG A 140 11.27 4.96 33.19
N LYS A 141 11.40 6.14 33.81
CA LYS A 141 11.42 7.42 33.10
C LYS A 141 12.50 7.48 32.03
N GLU A 142 13.73 7.13 32.39
CA GLU A 142 14.89 7.24 31.51
C GLU A 142 14.72 6.33 30.30
N THR A 143 14.25 5.10 30.51
CA THR A 143 13.98 4.14 29.45
C THR A 143 12.88 4.64 28.53
N TYR A 144 11.74 5.08 29.08
CA TYR A 144 10.61 5.61 28.32
C TYR A 144 11.03 6.79 27.44
N GLU A 145 11.65 7.82 28.01
CA GLU A 145 12.01 9.05 27.28
C GLU A 145 13.12 8.80 26.24
N SER A 146 14.01 7.82 26.48
CA SER A 146 15.00 7.38 25.49
C SER A 146 14.37 6.68 24.27
N ILE A 147 13.17 6.12 24.43
CA ILE A 147 12.45 5.38 23.39
C ILE A 147 11.42 6.26 22.71
N ARG A 148 10.47 6.80 23.48
CA ARG A 148 9.35 7.65 23.06
C ARG A 148 9.84 9.10 22.95
N ARG A 149 10.80 9.35 22.05
CA ARG A 149 11.41 10.68 21.89
C ARG A 149 10.35 11.76 21.67
N ASN A 150 10.57 12.91 22.30
CA ASN A 150 9.67 14.07 22.44
C ASN A 150 8.51 13.89 23.44
N ALA A 151 8.41 12.74 24.12
CA ALA A 151 7.47 12.59 25.23
C ALA A 151 8.08 13.07 26.54
N ASN A 152 7.22 13.41 27.50
CA ASN A 152 7.59 13.63 28.89
C ASN A 152 6.89 12.58 29.76
N TYR A 153 7.66 11.79 30.50
CA TYR A 153 7.16 10.62 31.22
C TYR A 153 6.04 10.97 32.20
N GLU A 154 6.29 11.91 33.12
CA GLU A 154 5.34 12.24 34.20
C GLU A 154 4.05 12.84 33.64
N GLN A 155 4.16 13.77 32.71
CA GLN A 155 2.98 14.37 32.07
C GLN A 155 2.16 13.33 31.32
N THR A 156 2.82 12.38 30.64
CA THR A 156 2.13 11.35 29.87
C THR A 156 1.37 10.40 30.80
N ILE A 157 2.01 9.92 31.87
CA ILE A 157 1.35 9.08 32.89
C ILE A 157 0.17 9.82 33.51
N SER A 158 0.33 11.09 33.90
CA SER A 158 -0.76 11.90 34.45
C SER A 158 -1.95 11.97 33.49
N ARG A 159 -1.70 12.29 32.21
CA ARG A 159 -2.76 12.39 31.19
C ARG A 159 -3.49 11.07 30.95
N ILE A 160 -2.75 9.97 30.90
CA ILE A 160 -3.31 8.63 30.75
C ILE A 160 -4.22 8.28 31.93
N LEU A 161 -3.76 8.53 33.17
CA LEU A 161 -4.52 8.23 34.38
C LEU A 161 -5.75 9.15 34.50
N ASP A 162 -5.61 10.43 34.16
CA ASP A 162 -6.74 11.36 34.11
C ASP A 162 -7.81 10.88 33.12
N PHE A 163 -7.40 10.41 31.94
CA PHE A 163 -8.32 9.84 30.97
C PHE A 163 -9.00 8.57 31.51
N LYS A 164 -8.23 7.59 32.00
CA LYS A 164 -8.74 6.34 32.57
C LYS A 164 -9.77 6.58 33.67
N ASN A 165 -9.50 7.53 34.56
CA ASN A 165 -10.37 7.83 35.70
C ASN A 165 -11.60 8.66 35.34
N THR A 166 -11.62 9.31 34.17
CA THR A 166 -12.73 10.17 33.74
C THR A 166 -13.74 9.44 32.87
N VAL A 167 -13.32 8.46 32.08
CA VAL A 167 -14.22 7.71 31.19
C VAL A 167 -15.20 6.87 32.03
N LYS A 168 -16.50 6.98 31.72
CA LYS A 168 -17.57 6.44 32.59
C LYS A 168 -17.99 4.99 32.28
N ASN A 169 -17.66 4.50 31.08
CA ASN A 169 -18.02 3.16 30.63
C ASN A 169 -17.05 2.10 31.18
N ASP A 170 -17.46 0.82 31.17
CA ASP A 170 -16.58 -0.31 31.46
C ASP A 170 -15.58 -0.52 30.30
N VAL A 171 -14.62 0.39 30.19
CA VAL A 171 -13.60 0.41 29.13
C VAL A 171 -12.44 -0.48 29.52
N PHE A 172 -12.01 -1.30 28.57
CA PHE A 172 -10.82 -2.12 28.73
C PHE A 172 -9.56 -1.28 28.44
N PHE A 173 -8.78 -0.97 29.48
CA PHE A 173 -7.50 -0.25 29.35
C PHE A 173 -6.35 -1.24 29.24
N MET A 174 -5.65 -1.17 28.11
CA MET A 174 -4.49 -2.00 27.80
C MET A 174 -3.26 -1.14 27.53
N VAL A 175 -2.07 -1.68 27.80
CA VAL A 175 -0.80 -1.10 27.38
C VAL A 175 -0.14 -2.01 26.35
N ASN A 176 0.31 -1.44 25.23
CA ASN A 176 1.24 -2.09 24.33
C ASN A 176 2.65 -1.63 24.65
N ASN A 177 3.55 -2.59 24.86
CA ASN A 177 4.97 -2.39 25.06
C ASN A 177 5.74 -3.11 23.96
N THR A 178 6.35 -2.36 23.05
CA THR A 178 7.28 -2.90 22.06
C THR A 178 8.62 -3.15 22.72
N VAL A 179 8.92 -4.43 22.94
CA VAL A 179 10.12 -4.90 23.61
C VAL A 179 11.30 -4.87 22.64
N MET A 180 12.34 -4.18 23.06
CA MET A 180 13.63 -4.00 22.42
C MET A 180 14.73 -4.43 23.39
N LYS A 181 15.96 -4.57 22.88
CA LYS A 181 17.12 -4.87 23.72
C LYS A 181 17.25 -3.90 24.90
N ARG A 182 17.00 -2.60 24.70
CA ARG A 182 17.16 -1.57 25.74
C ARG A 182 16.12 -1.59 26.86
N ASN A 183 14.93 -2.16 26.67
CA ASN A 183 13.85 -2.18 27.68
C ASN A 183 13.44 -3.59 28.13
N MET A 184 14.01 -4.66 27.53
CA MET A 184 13.62 -6.03 27.87
C MET A 184 13.81 -6.35 29.35
N ASN A 185 14.79 -5.74 30.03
CA ASN A 185 15.02 -5.91 31.46
C ASN A 185 13.91 -5.33 32.34
N GLU A 186 12.98 -4.54 31.78
CA GLU A 186 11.83 -3.98 32.48
C GLU A 186 10.56 -4.85 32.35
N VAL A 187 10.58 -5.93 31.54
CA VAL A 187 9.39 -6.76 31.26
C VAL A 187 8.70 -7.24 32.53
N VAL A 188 9.44 -7.76 33.51
CA VAL A 188 8.84 -8.29 34.75
C VAL A 188 8.32 -7.18 35.66
N GLU A 189 9.08 -6.11 35.86
CA GLU A 189 8.68 -4.99 36.73
C GLU A 189 7.52 -4.17 36.14
N SER A 190 7.40 -4.10 34.81
CA SER A 190 6.31 -3.39 34.15
C SER A 190 4.94 -3.99 34.46
N VAL A 191 4.88 -5.30 34.78
CA VAL A 191 3.65 -5.94 35.25
C VAL A 191 3.20 -5.34 36.58
N ASP A 192 4.10 -5.24 37.56
CA ASP A 192 3.78 -4.66 38.86
C ASP A 192 3.40 -3.17 38.70
N PHE A 193 4.12 -2.43 37.85
CA PHE A 193 3.85 -1.02 37.57
C PHE A 193 2.41 -0.80 37.06
N TRP A 194 2.00 -1.51 36.01
CA TRP A 194 0.67 -1.33 35.43
C TRP A 194 -0.47 -1.95 36.26
N GLU A 195 -0.19 -3.02 37.03
CA GLU A 195 -1.13 -3.54 38.03
C GLU A 195 -1.46 -2.48 39.10
N THR A 196 -0.45 -1.75 39.61
CA THR A 196 -0.70 -0.71 40.63
C THR A 196 -1.55 0.46 40.12
N MET A 197 -1.58 0.66 38.80
CA MET A 197 -2.41 1.65 38.13
C MET A 197 -3.77 1.10 37.66
N ASP A 198 -4.07 -0.15 38.01
CA ASP A 198 -5.33 -0.84 37.72
C ASP A 198 -5.62 -0.92 36.21
N PHE A 199 -4.60 -1.19 35.39
CA PHE A 199 -4.77 -1.51 33.98
C PHE A 199 -5.23 -2.96 33.79
N ASN A 200 -6.07 -3.21 32.78
CA ASN A 200 -6.64 -4.53 32.55
C ASN A 200 -5.67 -5.48 31.85
N ALA A 201 -4.82 -4.97 30.97
CA ALA A 201 -3.80 -5.79 30.31
C ALA A 201 -2.52 -5.05 29.94
N LEU A 202 -1.43 -5.82 29.81
CA LEU A 202 -0.15 -5.39 29.24
C LEU A 202 0.29 -6.38 28.15
N PHE A 203 0.39 -5.92 26.91
CA PHE A 203 0.79 -6.72 25.77
C PHE A 203 2.22 -6.41 25.35
N PHE A 204 3.09 -7.42 25.39
CA PHE A 204 4.48 -7.34 24.97
C PHE A 204 4.61 -7.74 23.49
N ILE A 205 5.08 -6.79 22.68
CA ILE A 205 5.31 -6.97 21.25
C ILE A 205 6.82 -7.06 21.04
N ALA A 206 7.34 -8.19 20.57
CA ALA A 206 8.75 -8.26 20.19
C ALA A 206 9.00 -7.31 19.01
N MET A 207 10.00 -6.42 19.11
CA MET A 207 10.31 -5.50 18.01
C MET A 207 10.72 -6.27 16.76
N VAL A 208 10.14 -5.85 15.65
CA VAL A 208 10.37 -6.42 14.33
C VAL A 208 11.13 -5.39 13.49
N VAL A 209 12.21 -5.81 12.83
CA VAL A 209 13.02 -4.96 11.96
C VAL A 209 12.63 -5.20 10.51
N ARG A 210 12.07 -4.18 9.86
CA ARG A 210 11.63 -4.23 8.45
C ARG A 210 12.38 -3.29 7.52
N ASP A 211 13.26 -2.46 8.09
CA ASP A 211 14.10 -1.50 7.38
C ASP A 211 15.58 -1.83 7.60
N SER A 212 16.44 -1.47 6.65
CA SER A 212 17.90 -1.66 6.70
C SER A 212 18.59 -0.65 7.64
N ASN A 213 17.93 -0.29 8.73
CA ASN A 213 18.36 0.72 9.68
C ASN A 213 19.22 0.08 10.78
N GLU A 214 20.48 0.48 10.86
CA GLU A 214 21.43 -0.06 11.84
C GLU A 214 21.01 0.18 13.30
N ILE A 215 20.33 1.30 13.59
CA ILE A 215 19.80 1.59 14.93
C ILE A 215 18.75 0.54 15.30
N LEU A 216 17.83 0.24 14.37
CA LEU A 216 16.79 -0.78 14.58
C LEU A 216 17.41 -2.18 14.69
N ALA A 217 18.40 -2.50 13.86
CA ALA A 217 19.10 -3.78 13.93
C ALA A 217 19.78 -4.01 15.29
N ASN A 218 20.36 -2.95 15.88
CA ASN A 218 21.02 -3.01 17.19
C ASN A 218 20.03 -3.17 18.37
N GLU A 219 18.78 -2.77 18.19
CA GLU A 219 17.71 -2.93 19.18
C GLU A 219 16.94 -4.25 19.06
N SER A 220 17.16 -5.00 17.97
CA SER A 220 16.48 -6.26 17.68
C SER A 220 16.68 -7.28 18.81
N LEU A 221 15.62 -8.05 19.09
CA LEU A 221 15.64 -9.15 20.05
C LEU A 221 16.11 -10.48 19.46
N ALA A 222 16.40 -10.55 18.16
CA ALA A 222 16.67 -11.82 17.49
C ALA A 222 17.83 -12.64 18.11
N LYS A 223 18.82 -11.98 18.72
CA LYS A 223 19.95 -12.63 19.42
C LYS A 223 19.72 -12.76 20.93
N GLN A 224 18.55 -12.35 21.43
CA GLN A 224 18.19 -12.28 22.85
C GLN A 224 16.89 -13.04 23.14
N MET A 225 16.36 -13.81 22.19
CA MET A 225 15.05 -14.46 22.32
C MET A 225 14.96 -15.39 23.53
N ASP A 226 15.97 -16.21 23.82
CA ASP A 226 15.97 -17.08 25.00
C ASP A 226 15.86 -16.30 26.31
N ALA A 227 16.61 -15.21 26.41
CA ALA A 227 16.55 -14.32 27.57
C ALA A 227 15.20 -13.62 27.67
N TYR A 228 14.64 -13.19 26.53
CA TYR A 228 13.31 -12.59 26.46
C TYR A 228 12.20 -13.57 26.86
N TYR A 229 12.23 -14.82 26.39
CA TYR A 229 11.28 -15.87 26.80
C TYR A 229 11.33 -16.14 28.29
N LYS A 230 12.54 -16.17 28.88
CA LYS A 230 12.69 -16.31 30.32
C LYS A 230 11.99 -15.16 31.06
N LEU A 231 12.21 -13.93 30.62
CA LEU A 231 11.58 -12.74 31.21
C LEU A 231 10.05 -12.75 31.05
N LEU A 232 9.53 -13.16 29.90
CA LEU A 232 8.10 -13.34 29.69
C LEU A 232 7.50 -14.40 30.63
N ASN A 233 8.18 -15.54 30.81
CA ASN A 233 7.73 -16.58 31.73
C ASN A 233 7.80 -16.11 33.19
N ASP A 234 8.81 -15.34 33.58
CA ASP A 234 8.89 -14.76 34.91
C ASP A 234 7.78 -13.71 35.14
N ALA A 235 7.43 -12.92 34.13
CA ALA A 235 6.28 -12.01 34.14
C ALA A 235 4.94 -12.78 34.24
N ALA A 236 4.77 -13.86 33.48
CA ALA A 236 3.59 -14.72 33.54
C ALA A 236 3.43 -15.37 34.93
N ARG A 237 4.53 -15.92 35.47
CA ARG A 237 4.56 -16.47 36.82
C ARG A 237 4.19 -15.41 37.86
N ARG A 238 4.70 -14.18 37.71
CA ARG A 238 4.39 -13.04 38.57
C ARG A 238 2.88 -12.75 38.60
N VAL A 239 2.22 -12.70 37.45
CA VAL A 239 0.76 -12.49 37.35
C VAL A 239 -0.01 -13.60 38.06
N ILE A 240 0.34 -14.85 37.78
CA ILE A 240 -0.37 -16.03 38.29
C ILE A 240 -0.20 -16.16 39.80
N GLU A 241 1.04 -16.20 40.30
CA GLU A 241 1.34 -16.50 41.70
C GLU A 241 0.96 -15.38 42.66
N LYS A 242 1.00 -14.12 42.22
CA LYS A 242 0.50 -12.99 43.01
C LYS A 242 -1.00 -12.74 42.85
N ASN A 243 -1.69 -13.53 42.03
CA ASN A 243 -3.12 -13.41 41.78
C ASN A 243 -3.56 -12.01 41.30
N TYR A 244 -2.76 -11.41 40.40
CA TYR A 244 -2.99 -10.06 39.90
C TYR A 244 -4.21 -9.93 39.00
N LYS A 245 -4.80 -8.74 38.97
CA LYS A 245 -5.93 -8.44 38.07
C LYS A 245 -5.46 -8.31 36.63
N ILE A 246 -4.32 -7.64 36.41
CA ILE A 246 -3.77 -7.42 35.08
C ILE A 246 -3.51 -8.76 34.39
N SER A 247 -3.93 -8.87 33.13
CA SER A 247 -3.50 -9.93 32.24
C SER A 247 -2.28 -9.48 31.43
N ILE A 248 -1.43 -10.41 31.03
CA ILE A 248 -0.33 -10.09 30.11
C ILE A 248 -0.50 -10.85 28.81
N GLY A 249 -0.06 -10.27 27.70
CA GLY A 249 -0.12 -10.90 26.39
C GLY A 249 1.20 -10.82 25.66
N SER A 250 1.44 -11.79 24.79
CA SER A 250 2.55 -11.82 23.86
C SER A 250 2.30 -12.93 22.87
N ALA A 251 2.57 -12.68 21.58
CA ALA A 251 2.52 -13.75 20.58
C ALA A 251 3.48 -14.91 20.92
N ALA A 252 4.55 -14.64 21.68
CA ALA A 252 5.48 -15.65 22.19
C ALA A 252 4.86 -16.64 23.19
N PHE A 253 3.73 -16.32 23.86
CA PHE A 253 3.07 -17.24 24.79
C PHE A 253 2.35 -18.42 24.12
N ASN A 254 2.23 -18.38 22.79
CA ASN A 254 1.68 -19.51 22.04
C ASN A 254 2.68 -20.69 21.97
N GLN A 255 3.96 -20.44 22.19
CA GLN A 255 4.98 -21.48 22.23
C GLN A 255 4.83 -22.37 23.49
N PRO A 256 5.10 -23.69 23.39
CA PRO A 256 5.11 -24.57 24.56
C PRO A 256 6.08 -24.09 25.64
N SER A 257 5.68 -24.20 26.90
CA SER A 257 6.57 -23.93 28.03
C SER A 257 6.19 -24.76 29.26
N SER A 258 7.16 -25.09 30.09
CA SER A 258 6.93 -25.79 31.36
C SER A 258 6.00 -25.02 32.31
N LEU A 259 5.98 -23.69 32.21
CA LEU A 259 5.05 -22.85 32.97
C LEU A 259 3.60 -23.06 32.52
N LYS A 260 3.37 -23.14 31.21
CA LYS A 260 2.05 -23.43 30.63
C LYS A 260 1.56 -24.82 30.99
N GLU A 261 2.45 -25.81 31.04
CA GLU A 261 2.13 -27.16 31.55
C GLU A 261 1.75 -27.15 33.04
N SER A 262 2.40 -26.30 33.83
CA SER A 262 2.12 -26.16 35.28
C SER A 262 0.84 -25.38 35.57
N TYR A 263 0.47 -24.44 34.70
CA TYR A 263 -0.68 -23.55 34.87
C TYR A 263 -1.57 -23.48 33.62
N PRO A 264 -2.09 -24.60 33.10
CA PRO A 264 -2.76 -24.63 31.79
C PRO A 264 -3.99 -23.71 31.71
N ASN A 265 -4.73 -23.56 32.81
CA ASN A 265 -5.93 -22.73 32.87
C ASN A 265 -5.63 -21.21 32.91
N SER A 266 -4.37 -20.84 33.15
CA SER A 266 -3.93 -19.44 33.16
C SER A 266 -3.56 -18.93 31.78
N PHE A 267 -3.31 -19.82 30.81
CA PHE A 267 -2.96 -19.46 29.44
C PHE A 267 -4.18 -19.59 28.53
N ILE A 268 -4.63 -18.47 27.97
CA ILE A 268 -5.77 -18.40 27.06
C ILE A 268 -5.27 -17.76 25.77
N ASP A 269 -5.03 -18.59 24.74
CA ASP A 269 -4.29 -18.21 23.54
C ASP A 269 -2.93 -17.57 23.89
N GLY A 270 -2.61 -16.42 23.30
CA GLY A 270 -1.40 -15.64 23.55
C GLY A 270 -1.48 -14.74 24.79
N TYR A 271 -2.41 -15.01 25.72
CA TYR A 271 -2.58 -14.24 26.97
C TYR A 271 -2.42 -15.12 28.20
N VAL A 272 -1.93 -14.51 29.27
CA VAL A 272 -1.80 -15.09 30.61
C VAL A 272 -2.64 -14.27 31.58
N LYS A 273 -3.48 -14.95 32.36
CA LYS A 273 -4.25 -14.35 33.45
C LYS A 273 -4.15 -15.18 34.72
N SER A 274 -4.41 -14.55 35.85
CA SER A 274 -4.50 -15.24 37.15
C SER A 274 -5.89 -15.85 37.36
N SER A 275 -6.11 -16.49 38.51
CA SER A 275 -7.42 -16.95 38.95
C SER A 275 -8.27 -15.86 39.60
N ASN A 276 -7.78 -14.61 39.63
CA ASN A 276 -8.52 -13.48 40.15
C ASN A 276 -9.79 -13.25 39.31
N ILE A 277 -10.95 -13.17 39.98
CA ILE A 277 -12.25 -13.01 39.31
C ILE A 277 -12.36 -11.68 38.55
N GLN A 278 -11.59 -10.67 38.95
CA GLN A 278 -11.53 -9.38 38.26
C GLN A 278 -10.54 -9.37 37.09
N SER A 279 -9.76 -10.44 36.90
CA SER A 279 -8.84 -10.55 35.78
C SER A 279 -9.59 -10.85 34.48
N ARG A 280 -9.40 -9.99 33.48
CA ARG A 280 -10.10 -10.03 32.20
C ARG A 280 -9.12 -10.24 31.06
N SER A 281 -9.58 -10.93 30.02
CA SER A 281 -8.87 -11.02 28.74
C SER A 281 -9.46 -10.02 27.74
N PRO A 282 -8.63 -9.32 26.94
CA PRO A 282 -9.15 -8.37 25.97
C PRO A 282 -9.95 -9.08 24.87
N PHE A 283 -11.10 -8.52 24.51
CA PHE A 283 -11.76 -8.84 23.24
C PHE A 283 -11.02 -8.13 22.12
N GLN A 284 -10.35 -8.90 21.26
CA GLN A 284 -9.62 -8.36 20.11
C GLN A 284 -10.46 -8.60 18.86
N PRO A 285 -11.07 -7.57 18.24
CA PRO A 285 -11.89 -7.74 17.04
C PRO A 285 -11.15 -8.44 15.90
N ILE A 286 -9.84 -8.24 15.82
CA ILE A 286 -8.94 -8.89 14.87
C ILE A 286 -8.98 -10.41 15.02
N ASP A 287 -8.73 -10.89 16.25
CA ASP A 287 -8.72 -12.32 16.57
C ASP A 287 -10.07 -12.96 16.27
N TYR A 288 -11.17 -12.25 16.53
CA TYR A 288 -12.50 -12.84 16.43
C TYR A 288 -13.08 -12.75 15.01
N PHE A 289 -13.11 -11.56 14.41
CA PHE A 289 -13.76 -11.34 13.12
C PHE A 289 -12.87 -11.72 11.93
N GLN A 290 -11.54 -11.64 12.07
CA GLN A 290 -10.64 -11.80 10.93
C GLN A 290 -9.87 -13.12 10.93
N ASN A 291 -9.59 -13.74 12.07
CA ASN A 291 -8.85 -15.02 12.14
C ASN A 291 -9.78 -16.23 12.04
N GLY A 292 -9.52 -17.09 11.05
CA GLY A 292 -10.16 -18.39 10.84
C GLY A 292 -10.73 -18.56 9.44
N ASP A 293 -11.29 -19.74 9.19
CA ASP A 293 -11.72 -20.16 7.86
C ASP A 293 -12.91 -19.37 7.30
N TYR A 294 -12.87 -19.12 6.00
CA TYR A 294 -13.98 -18.55 5.22
C TYR A 294 -14.19 -19.39 3.94
N PRO A 295 -15.44 -19.62 3.49
CA PRO A 295 -15.69 -20.43 2.29
C PRO A 295 -14.89 -19.97 1.07
N GLY A 296 -14.11 -20.89 0.50
CA GLY A 296 -13.26 -20.66 -0.67
C GLY A 296 -11.92 -19.99 -0.39
N MET A 297 -11.65 -19.52 0.83
CA MET A 297 -10.31 -19.04 1.19
C MET A 297 -9.39 -20.22 1.52
N HIS A 298 -8.15 -20.16 1.03
CA HIS A 298 -7.12 -21.18 1.28
C HIS A 298 -6.22 -20.87 2.48
N VAL A 299 -6.48 -19.77 3.18
CA VAL A 299 -5.82 -19.40 4.44
C VAL A 299 -6.89 -19.09 5.49
N GLY A 300 -6.54 -19.22 6.78
CA GLY A 300 -7.43 -18.89 7.90
C GLY A 300 -7.62 -17.38 8.10
N CYS A 301 -8.07 -16.67 7.07
CA CYS A 301 -8.28 -15.23 7.09
C CYS A 301 -9.63 -14.83 6.48
N ARG A 302 -10.45 -14.13 7.28
CA ARG A 302 -11.75 -13.57 6.89
C ARG A 302 -11.70 -12.08 6.55
N SER A 303 -10.51 -11.46 6.64
CA SER A 303 -10.34 -10.01 6.45
C SER A 303 -11.05 -9.43 5.22
N PRO A 304 -10.98 -10.03 4.01
CA PRO A 304 -11.63 -9.47 2.81
C PRO A 304 -13.17 -9.40 2.92
N PHE A 305 -13.75 -10.14 3.86
CA PHE A 305 -15.20 -10.33 4.02
C PHE A 305 -15.74 -9.78 5.34
N LYS A 306 -14.88 -9.40 6.29
CA LYS A 306 -15.28 -8.95 7.63
C LYS A 306 -14.64 -7.65 8.06
N ALA A 307 -13.64 -7.14 7.35
CA ALA A 307 -12.95 -5.91 7.74
C ALA A 307 -12.60 -5.01 6.56
N VAL A 308 -12.59 -3.71 6.82
CA VAL A 308 -12.20 -2.67 5.87
C VAL A 308 -11.33 -1.63 6.57
N SER A 309 -10.49 -0.91 5.83
CA SER A 309 -9.64 0.16 6.38
C SER A 309 -9.83 1.45 5.58
N ILE A 310 -9.78 2.59 6.26
CA ILE A 310 -9.90 3.92 5.70
C ILE A 310 -8.67 4.71 6.14
N ASN A 311 -7.93 5.27 5.19
CA ASN A 311 -6.77 6.11 5.49
C ASN A 311 -7.14 7.60 5.56
N TYR A 312 -6.15 8.44 5.87
CA TYR A 312 -6.25 9.89 5.98
C TYR A 312 -6.59 10.62 4.67
N HIS A 313 -6.54 9.93 3.51
CA HIS A 313 -7.02 10.44 2.22
C HIS A 313 -8.46 10.01 1.91
N GLY A 314 -9.12 9.31 2.83
CA GLY A 314 -10.45 8.74 2.61
C GLY A 314 -10.45 7.51 1.71
N ASP A 315 -9.28 7.01 1.32
CA ASP A 315 -9.18 5.80 0.52
C ASP A 315 -9.59 4.59 1.35
N VAL A 316 -10.41 3.73 0.75
CA VAL A 316 -10.97 2.54 1.38
C VAL A 316 -10.23 1.31 0.85
N TYR A 317 -9.78 0.44 1.75
CA TYR A 317 -8.98 -0.73 1.43
C TYR A 317 -9.55 -2.03 2.01
N LEU A 318 -9.39 -3.11 1.26
CA LEU A 318 -9.43 -4.47 1.79
C LEU A 318 -8.03 -4.93 2.20
N CYS A 319 -8.01 -5.85 3.18
CA CYS A 319 -6.79 -6.54 3.64
C CYS A 319 -5.70 -5.59 4.17
N GLN A 320 -6.07 -4.68 5.08
CA GLN A 320 -5.16 -3.72 5.73
C GLN A 320 -4.28 -2.94 4.74
N ASN A 321 -4.88 -1.97 4.07
CA ASN A 321 -4.22 -1.06 3.11
C ASN A 321 -3.57 -1.73 1.90
N LEU A 322 -3.83 -3.03 1.67
CA LEU A 322 -3.33 -3.70 0.47
C LEU A 322 -4.12 -3.25 -0.76
N PHE A 323 -5.41 -3.52 -0.83
CA PHE A 323 -6.17 -3.33 -2.07
C PHE A 323 -7.15 -2.17 -1.94
N LYS A 324 -6.87 -1.06 -2.63
CA LYS A 324 -7.79 0.09 -2.67
C LYS A 324 -9.04 -0.31 -3.46
N ILE A 325 -10.20 -0.12 -2.87
CA ILE A 325 -11.51 -0.48 -3.45
C ILE A 325 -12.45 0.70 -3.68
N GLY A 326 -12.09 1.89 -3.19
CA GLY A 326 -12.87 3.12 -3.38
C GLY A 326 -12.35 4.27 -2.54
N ASN A 327 -13.14 5.35 -2.47
CA ASN A 327 -12.83 6.51 -1.65
C ASN A 327 -14.13 7.11 -1.05
N ILE A 328 -14.14 7.38 0.26
CA ILE A 328 -15.33 7.88 0.96
C ILE A 328 -15.75 9.29 0.55
N TYR A 329 -14.87 10.07 -0.09
CA TYR A 329 -15.25 11.37 -0.64
C TYR A 329 -16.21 11.23 -1.81
N GLU A 330 -16.18 10.08 -2.50
CA GLU A 330 -16.98 9.81 -3.70
C GLU A 330 -18.26 9.04 -3.38
N GLN A 331 -18.19 8.05 -2.49
CA GLN A 331 -19.27 7.07 -2.25
C GLN A 331 -19.43 6.75 -0.76
N ASP A 332 -20.60 6.24 -0.37
CA ASP A 332 -20.81 5.72 0.98
C ASP A 332 -20.05 4.39 1.15
N LEU A 333 -19.58 4.09 2.37
CA LEU A 333 -18.73 2.93 2.60
C LEU A 333 -19.44 1.61 2.28
N VAL A 334 -20.76 1.55 2.50
CA VAL A 334 -21.58 0.39 2.14
C VAL A 334 -21.56 0.15 0.62
N ASP A 335 -21.67 1.21 -0.18
CA ASP A 335 -21.63 1.10 -1.65
C ASP A 335 -20.25 0.65 -2.12
N ILE A 336 -19.18 1.19 -1.54
CA ILE A 336 -17.79 0.78 -1.83
C ILE A 336 -17.59 -0.69 -1.47
N TRP A 337 -18.10 -1.14 -0.32
CA TRP A 337 -17.98 -2.52 0.16
C TRP A 337 -18.63 -3.54 -0.79
N TYR A 338 -19.77 -3.19 -1.38
CA TYR A 338 -20.48 -4.00 -2.37
C TYR A 338 -20.13 -3.64 -3.83
N GLY A 339 -19.19 -2.73 -4.04
CA GLY A 339 -18.78 -2.23 -5.35
C GLY A 339 -18.03 -3.27 -6.18
N GLU A 340 -17.92 -3.00 -7.49
CA GLU A 340 -17.28 -3.93 -8.43
C GLU A 340 -15.80 -4.16 -8.14
N GLU A 341 -15.07 -3.14 -7.67
CA GLU A 341 -13.66 -3.30 -7.33
C GLU A 341 -13.47 -4.21 -6.09
N ALA A 342 -14.30 -4.03 -5.05
CA ALA A 342 -14.29 -4.92 -3.89
C ALA A 342 -14.64 -6.37 -4.27
N LYS A 343 -15.63 -6.57 -5.16
CA LYS A 343 -15.95 -7.90 -5.71
C LYS A 343 -14.79 -8.49 -6.51
N ARG A 344 -14.12 -7.67 -7.33
CA ARG A 344 -12.95 -8.09 -8.12
C ARG A 344 -11.83 -8.59 -7.22
N VAL A 345 -11.45 -7.81 -6.20
CA VAL A 345 -10.43 -8.20 -5.21
C VAL A 345 -10.80 -9.52 -4.53
N ARG A 346 -12.04 -9.67 -4.04
CA ARG A 346 -12.48 -10.92 -3.39
C ARG A 346 -12.42 -12.12 -4.33
N ARG A 347 -12.83 -11.98 -5.61
CA ARG A 347 -12.72 -13.06 -6.60
C ARG A 347 -11.27 -13.50 -6.81
N VAL A 348 -10.33 -12.54 -6.89
CA VAL A 348 -8.90 -12.86 -7.02
C VAL A 348 -8.41 -13.62 -5.79
N LEU A 349 -8.69 -13.14 -4.58
CA LEU A 349 -8.23 -13.77 -3.34
C LEU A 349 -8.81 -15.18 -3.11
N LEU A 350 -10.03 -15.44 -3.61
CA LEU A 350 -10.67 -16.76 -3.58
C LEU A 350 -10.10 -17.71 -4.65
N GLY A 351 -9.54 -17.18 -5.75
CA GLY A 351 -8.96 -17.97 -6.83
C GLY A 351 -7.46 -18.25 -6.65
N ASP A 352 -6.72 -17.28 -6.09
CA ASP A 352 -5.29 -17.37 -5.80
C ASP A 352 -4.97 -16.65 -4.47
N SER A 353 -4.58 -17.45 -3.47
CA SER A 353 -4.23 -16.97 -2.14
C SER A 353 -2.73 -16.74 -1.95
N THR A 354 -1.91 -16.79 -3.01
CA THR A 354 -0.44 -16.64 -2.91
C THR A 354 -0.06 -15.32 -2.25
N VAL A 355 -0.80 -14.25 -2.56
CA VAL A 355 -0.63 -12.94 -1.90
C VAL A 355 -0.92 -12.99 -0.40
N CYS A 356 -1.87 -13.83 0.04
CA CYS A 356 -2.22 -13.99 1.45
C CYS A 356 -1.11 -14.68 2.23
N LEU A 357 -0.44 -15.67 1.65
CA LEU A 357 0.69 -16.37 2.29
C LEU A 357 1.92 -15.46 2.49
N LYS A 358 2.04 -14.40 1.68
CA LYS A 358 3.11 -13.39 1.77
C LYS A 358 2.67 -12.13 2.53
N CYS A 359 1.41 -12.06 2.96
CA CYS A 359 0.84 -10.89 3.60
C CYS A 359 1.33 -10.75 5.05
N GLU A 360 2.09 -9.70 5.34
CA GLU A 360 2.59 -9.45 6.71
C GLU A 360 1.46 -9.29 7.72
N TYR A 361 0.37 -8.66 7.32
CA TYR A 361 -0.80 -8.52 8.17
C TYR A 361 -1.42 -9.87 8.54
N TYR A 362 -1.50 -10.80 7.57
CA TYR A 362 -1.95 -12.15 7.85
C TYR A 362 -0.96 -12.85 8.79
N LEU A 363 0.33 -12.83 8.48
CA LEU A 363 1.34 -13.57 9.24
C LEU A 363 1.48 -13.07 10.69
N PHE A 364 1.57 -11.76 10.91
CA PHE A 364 1.94 -11.19 12.21
C PHE A 364 0.79 -10.57 13.00
N CYS A 365 -0.37 -10.35 12.39
CA CYS A 365 -1.54 -9.84 13.10
C CYS A 365 -2.64 -10.89 13.18
N ILE A 366 -3.17 -11.36 12.04
CA ILE A 366 -4.27 -12.32 12.01
C ILE A 366 -3.84 -13.69 12.56
N ASN A 367 -2.73 -14.20 12.06
CA ASN A 367 -2.14 -15.49 12.38
C ASN A 367 -1.00 -15.37 13.39
N SER A 368 -0.97 -14.27 14.15
CA SER A 368 0.05 -13.97 15.17
C SER A 368 0.29 -15.12 16.15
N LYS A 369 -0.75 -15.93 16.39
CA LYS A 369 -0.73 -17.10 17.27
C LYS A 369 0.22 -18.20 16.80
N ASN A 370 0.48 -18.27 15.50
CA ASN A 370 1.27 -19.32 14.86
C ASN A 370 2.62 -18.81 14.35
N VAL A 371 3.07 -17.63 14.81
CA VAL A 371 4.39 -17.09 14.45
C VAL A 371 5.47 -17.91 15.15
N ASP A 372 6.36 -18.50 14.36
CA ASP A 372 7.54 -19.21 14.86
C ASP A 372 8.68 -18.22 15.11
N TYR A 373 8.86 -17.85 16.36
CA TYR A 373 9.91 -16.94 16.80
C TYR A 373 11.28 -17.61 16.99
N SER A 374 11.44 -18.89 16.60
CA SER A 374 12.77 -19.49 16.40
C SER A 374 13.35 -19.13 15.02
N GLU A 375 12.50 -18.77 14.07
CA GLU A 375 12.88 -18.38 12.71
C GLU A 375 13.29 -16.91 12.66
N ALA A 376 14.58 -16.64 12.42
CA ALA A 376 15.12 -15.27 12.32
C ALA A 376 14.39 -14.42 11.26
N THR A 377 13.82 -15.07 10.26
CA THR A 377 13.04 -14.51 9.14
C THR A 377 11.73 -13.84 9.58
N ASN A 378 11.26 -14.13 10.79
CA ASN A 378 10.11 -13.47 11.40
C ASN A 378 10.49 -12.15 12.09
N PHE A 379 11.78 -11.96 12.44
CA PHE A 379 12.31 -10.72 13.04
C PHE A 379 12.93 -9.76 12.02
N PHE A 380 13.39 -10.28 10.88
CA PHE A 380 14.04 -9.51 9.82
C PHE A 380 13.35 -9.74 8.48
N ASN A 381 13.31 -8.72 7.62
CA ASN A 381 13.15 -8.97 6.20
C ASN A 381 14.42 -9.69 5.71
N ILE A 382 14.30 -10.96 5.30
CA ILE A 382 15.43 -11.68 4.68
C ILE A 382 15.78 -11.00 3.36
N PRO A 383 17.06 -10.81 3.04
CA PRO A 383 17.51 -10.39 1.71
C PRO A 383 16.92 -11.22 0.54
N ASP A 384 16.68 -12.52 0.72
CA ASP A 384 16.08 -13.41 -0.28
C ASP A 384 14.54 -13.30 -0.42
N VAL A 385 13.88 -12.56 0.48
CA VAL A 385 12.45 -12.20 0.36
C VAL A 385 12.34 -10.68 0.22
N GLN A 386 13.19 -10.15 -0.66
CA GLN A 386 13.17 -8.75 -1.00
C GLN A 386 11.79 -8.42 -1.62
N TYR A 387 11.10 -7.46 -1.01
CA TYR A 387 9.83 -6.86 -1.45
C TYR A 387 8.54 -7.65 -1.18
N ARG A 388 8.13 -7.73 0.10
CA ARG A 388 6.77 -8.17 0.50
C ARG A 388 5.65 -7.23 0.03
N HIS A 389 6.00 -5.99 -0.33
CA HIS A 389 5.15 -5.04 -1.03
C HIS A 389 5.79 -4.63 -2.36
N PRO A 390 4.99 -4.38 -3.42
CA PRO A 390 5.49 -3.77 -4.65
C PRO A 390 6.27 -2.50 -4.35
N LYS A 391 7.53 -2.44 -4.79
CA LYS A 391 8.37 -1.24 -4.69
C LYS A 391 8.79 -0.81 -6.08
N LEU A 392 8.41 0.41 -6.46
CA LEU A 392 9.00 1.05 -7.63
C LEU A 392 10.50 1.26 -7.36
N ILE A 393 11.33 0.64 -8.18
CA ILE A 393 12.78 0.74 -8.10
C ILE A 393 13.24 1.96 -8.90
N GLU A 394 12.85 2.01 -10.17
CA GLU A 394 13.16 3.08 -11.09
C GLU A 394 12.25 3.04 -12.32
N GLU A 395 12.36 4.05 -13.16
CA GLU A 395 11.76 4.10 -14.48
C GLU A 395 12.84 3.90 -15.54
N LEU A 396 12.56 3.08 -16.56
CA LEU A 396 13.49 2.80 -17.66
C LEU A 396 12.74 2.76 -18.99
N GLU A 397 13.02 3.70 -19.89
CA GLU A 397 12.58 3.67 -21.30
C GLU A 397 11.07 3.37 -21.47
N GLY A 398 10.21 4.02 -20.67
CA GLY A 398 8.75 3.84 -20.69
C GLY A 398 8.24 2.64 -19.87
N TYR A 399 9.10 2.00 -19.08
CA TYR A 399 8.76 0.96 -18.13
C TYR A 399 8.93 1.44 -16.69
N ASN A 400 8.03 1.00 -15.82
CA ASN A 400 8.23 1.00 -14.38
C ASN A 400 8.91 -0.32 -13.99
N ILE A 401 10.11 -0.24 -13.41
CA ILE A 401 10.76 -1.41 -12.81
C ILE A 401 10.25 -1.53 -11.37
N VAL A 402 9.47 -2.57 -11.13
CA VAL A 402 8.84 -2.81 -9.83
C VAL A 402 9.38 -4.11 -9.26
N ALA A 403 9.90 -4.05 -8.04
CA ALA A 403 10.31 -5.25 -7.34
C ALA A 403 9.18 -5.75 -6.44
N TRP A 404 8.88 -7.03 -6.53
CA TRP A 404 7.78 -7.65 -5.79
C TRP A 404 7.98 -9.15 -5.64
N ALA A 405 7.73 -9.64 -4.42
CA ALA A 405 7.65 -11.06 -4.11
C ALA A 405 8.91 -11.87 -4.44
N GLY A 406 10.09 -11.24 -4.40
CA GLY A 406 11.39 -11.84 -4.73
C GLY A 406 11.80 -11.73 -6.21
N ASP A 407 11.00 -11.07 -7.04
CA ASP A 407 11.26 -10.87 -8.47
C ASP A 407 11.25 -9.39 -8.85
N TYR A 408 11.74 -9.10 -10.05
CA TYR A 408 11.69 -7.78 -10.66
C TYR A 408 10.81 -7.82 -11.91
N TYR A 409 9.89 -6.87 -12.00
CA TYR A 409 8.93 -6.76 -13.08
C TYR A 409 9.17 -5.47 -13.86
N GLY A 410 9.31 -5.60 -15.18
CA GLY A 410 9.30 -4.48 -16.10
C GLY A 410 7.88 -4.29 -16.61
N ILE A 411 7.21 -3.24 -16.15
CA ILE A 411 5.80 -2.99 -16.49
C ILE A 411 5.72 -1.76 -17.41
N PRO A 412 5.20 -1.89 -18.64
CA PRO A 412 5.02 -0.75 -19.52
C PRO A 412 4.12 0.31 -18.86
N GLN A 413 4.56 1.56 -18.82
CA GLN A 413 3.78 2.68 -18.27
C GLN A 413 2.47 2.88 -19.03
N SER A 414 2.40 2.45 -20.30
CA SER A 414 1.21 2.48 -21.14
C SER A 414 0.07 1.58 -20.66
N LEU A 415 0.33 0.60 -19.78
CA LEU A 415 -0.73 -0.18 -19.13
C LEU A 415 -1.55 0.64 -18.11
N GLY A 416 -1.12 1.87 -17.81
CA GLY A 416 -1.79 2.74 -16.87
C GLY A 416 -1.67 2.24 -15.42
N SER A 417 -2.69 2.54 -14.61
CA SER A 417 -2.70 2.16 -13.19
C SER A 417 -2.99 0.67 -13.02
N LEU A 418 -1.97 -0.09 -12.64
CA LEU A 418 -2.03 -1.53 -12.45
C LEU A 418 -1.72 -1.90 -11.00
N ASP A 419 -2.61 -2.65 -10.33
CA ASP A 419 -2.27 -3.31 -9.07
C ASP A 419 -1.62 -4.66 -9.37
N ILE A 420 -0.29 -4.68 -9.29
CA ILE A 420 0.53 -5.83 -9.66
C ILE A 420 0.28 -7.06 -8.78
N ARG A 421 -0.30 -6.85 -7.59
CA ARG A 421 -0.62 -7.93 -6.64
C ARG A 421 -1.88 -8.71 -7.02
N LEU A 422 -2.72 -8.13 -7.87
CA LEU A 422 -4.01 -8.68 -8.29
C LEU A 422 -4.04 -9.05 -9.77
N SER A 423 -2.92 -8.88 -10.47
CA SER A 423 -2.81 -9.03 -11.90
C SER A 423 -1.98 -10.26 -12.21
N ASN A 424 -2.40 -11.07 -13.18
CA ASN A 424 -1.54 -12.11 -13.70
C ASN A 424 -0.50 -11.47 -14.64
N LEU A 425 0.57 -10.95 -14.04
CA LEU A 425 1.54 -10.08 -14.71
C LEU A 425 2.19 -10.75 -15.92
N THR A 426 2.42 -12.05 -15.88
CA THR A 426 3.06 -12.82 -16.96
C THR A 426 2.17 -12.98 -18.20
N GLU A 427 0.86 -12.74 -18.07
CA GLU A 427 -0.08 -12.75 -19.20
C GLU A 427 -0.25 -11.36 -19.83
N LEU A 428 0.21 -10.30 -19.18
CA LEU A 428 0.12 -8.95 -19.69
C LEU A 428 1.17 -8.71 -20.77
N LYS A 429 0.71 -8.37 -21.97
CA LYS A 429 1.56 -8.13 -23.14
C LYS A 429 2.61 -7.04 -22.81
N GLY A 430 3.87 -7.38 -23.04
CA GLY A 430 5.00 -6.47 -22.81
C GLY A 430 5.48 -6.39 -21.37
N VAL A 431 4.88 -7.10 -20.42
CA VAL A 431 5.44 -7.21 -19.06
C VAL A 431 6.56 -8.25 -19.06
N PHE A 432 7.69 -7.90 -18.44
CA PHE A 432 8.83 -8.80 -18.25
C PHE A 432 9.01 -9.11 -16.77
N GLN A 433 9.50 -10.30 -16.44
CA GLN A 433 9.79 -10.74 -15.07
C GLN A 433 11.15 -11.42 -15.06
N GLU A 434 12.05 -11.00 -14.18
CA GLU A 434 13.38 -11.60 -14.01
C GLU A 434 13.78 -11.67 -12.52
N LYS A 435 14.85 -12.42 -12.24
CA LYS A 435 15.39 -12.61 -10.88
C LYS A 435 16.35 -11.51 -10.45
N SER A 436 16.91 -10.75 -11.39
CA SER A 436 17.78 -9.61 -11.12
C SER A 436 17.36 -8.37 -11.92
N ILE A 437 17.72 -7.19 -11.41
CA ILE A 437 17.47 -5.92 -12.11
C ILE A 437 18.27 -5.89 -13.41
N GLU A 438 19.50 -6.38 -13.39
CA GLU A 438 20.41 -6.38 -14.53
C GLU A 438 19.87 -7.22 -15.69
N GLU A 439 19.37 -8.43 -15.40
CA GLU A 439 18.71 -9.28 -16.40
C GLU A 439 17.44 -8.60 -16.93
N LEU A 440 16.62 -8.02 -16.06
CA LEU A 440 15.39 -7.34 -16.47
C LEU A 440 15.67 -6.19 -17.42
N LYS A 441 16.65 -5.33 -17.07
CA LYS A 441 17.06 -4.21 -17.92
C LYS A 441 17.56 -4.70 -19.27
N PHE A 442 18.38 -5.76 -19.29
CA PHE A 442 18.84 -6.36 -20.53
C PHE A 442 17.68 -6.92 -21.37
N THR A 443 16.72 -7.60 -20.76
CA THR A 443 15.53 -8.13 -21.45
C THR A 443 14.69 -7.01 -22.05
N ILE A 444 14.41 -5.93 -21.30
CA ILE A 444 13.69 -4.75 -21.80
C ILE A 444 14.42 -4.13 -22.99
N GLN A 445 15.71 -3.80 -22.83
CA GLN A 445 16.49 -3.14 -23.89
C GLN A 445 16.66 -4.03 -25.12
N ASN A 446 16.86 -5.33 -24.94
CA ASN A 446 16.97 -6.27 -26.05
C ASN A 446 15.63 -6.38 -26.79
N SER A 447 14.50 -6.43 -26.10
CA SER A 447 13.17 -6.46 -26.71
C SER A 447 12.89 -5.21 -27.54
N LEU A 448 13.27 -4.03 -27.03
CA LEU A 448 13.19 -2.76 -27.74
C LEU A 448 14.11 -2.76 -28.96
N SER A 449 15.33 -3.29 -28.83
CA SER A 449 16.30 -3.37 -29.93
C SER A 449 15.95 -4.41 -31.01
N LEU A 450 15.28 -5.51 -30.66
CA LEU A 450 14.80 -6.53 -31.60
C LEU A 450 13.62 -6.01 -32.43
N SER A 451 12.77 -5.16 -31.84
CA SER A 451 11.75 -4.41 -32.60
C SER A 451 12.36 -3.49 -33.67
N LEU A 452 13.59 -3.00 -33.43
CA LEU A 452 14.33 -2.10 -34.33
C LEU A 452 15.16 -2.84 -35.40
N LYS A 453 15.47 -4.13 -35.23
CA LYS A 453 16.37 -4.91 -36.12
C LYS A 453 15.66 -5.88 -37.07
N SER A 454 14.36 -6.15 -36.93
CA SER A 454 13.67 -7.22 -37.67
C SER A 454 13.13 -6.82 -39.06
N ASP A 455 13.94 -6.16 -39.87
CA ASP A 455 13.50 -5.63 -41.18
C ASP A 455 14.22 -6.25 -42.40
N ASN A 456 14.61 -7.55 -42.32
CA ASN A 456 15.30 -8.20 -43.46
C ASN A 456 14.96 -9.67 -43.78
N SER A 457 13.89 -10.28 -43.25
CA SER A 457 13.41 -11.55 -43.83
C SER A 457 11.94 -11.89 -43.54
N THR A 458 11.20 -12.08 -44.64
CA THR A 458 10.02 -12.94 -44.91
C THR A 458 9.20 -13.50 -43.74
N ASN A 459 8.79 -12.67 -42.77
CA ASN A 459 7.70 -12.99 -41.84
C ASN A 459 6.89 -11.72 -41.50
N SER A 460 6.49 -10.98 -42.54
CA SER A 460 6.14 -9.56 -42.45
C SER A 460 4.68 -9.22 -42.09
N ILE A 461 3.78 -10.19 -41.90
CA ILE A 461 2.36 -9.88 -41.68
C ILE A 461 1.95 -9.98 -40.20
N LEU A 462 2.52 -10.91 -39.42
CA LEU A 462 2.25 -11.00 -37.96
C LEU A 462 3.19 -10.14 -37.10
N LYS A 463 4.42 -9.87 -37.58
CA LYS A 463 5.44 -9.12 -36.82
C LYS A 463 5.35 -7.60 -37.01
N SER A 464 4.85 -7.14 -38.16
CA SER A 464 4.57 -5.71 -38.40
C SER A 464 3.46 -5.20 -37.50
N GLN A 465 2.43 -6.00 -37.23
CA GLN A 465 1.36 -5.66 -36.28
C GLN A 465 1.89 -5.48 -34.86
N ILE A 466 2.82 -6.35 -34.40
CA ILE A 466 3.43 -6.24 -33.07
C ILE A 466 4.32 -4.99 -32.97
N GLY A 467 5.10 -4.67 -34.01
CA GLY A 467 5.91 -3.45 -34.07
C GLY A 467 5.07 -2.17 -34.12
N LEU A 468 3.96 -2.18 -34.86
CA LEU A 468 2.96 -1.10 -34.90
C LEU A 468 2.31 -0.90 -33.53
N ASP A 469 1.88 -1.99 -32.88
CA ASP A 469 1.26 -1.97 -31.54
C ASP A 469 2.24 -1.49 -30.45
N LEU A 470 3.54 -1.82 -30.56
CA LEU A 470 4.59 -1.40 -29.64
C LEU A 470 4.89 0.09 -29.82
N LEU A 471 5.02 0.58 -31.06
CA LEU A 471 5.27 1.99 -31.32
C LEU A 471 4.11 2.87 -30.83
N ASP A 472 2.87 2.38 -30.97
CA ASP A 472 1.67 3.00 -30.41
C ASP A 472 1.64 3.00 -28.88
N ALA A 473 2.13 1.93 -28.26
CA ALA A 473 2.30 1.89 -26.81
C ALA A 473 3.36 2.87 -26.30
N VAL A 474 4.42 3.14 -27.09
CA VAL A 474 5.49 4.09 -26.74
C VAL A 474 5.08 5.55 -27.00
N TYR A 475 4.36 5.82 -28.09
CA TYR A 475 3.94 7.18 -28.49
C TYR A 475 2.41 7.29 -28.67
N PRO A 476 1.65 7.32 -27.56
CA PRO A 476 0.17 7.33 -27.61
C PRO A 476 -0.42 8.65 -28.11
N TYR A 477 0.37 9.73 -28.12
CA TYR A 477 0.01 11.04 -28.67
C TYR A 477 1.01 11.43 -29.77
N PRO A 478 0.63 12.29 -30.72
CA PRO A 478 1.58 12.79 -31.71
C PRO A 478 2.79 13.43 -31.03
N THR A 479 3.94 12.80 -31.18
CA THR A 479 5.16 13.17 -30.44
C THR A 479 6.23 13.60 -31.44
N LEU A 480 6.72 14.84 -31.31
CA LEU A 480 7.87 15.29 -32.08
C LEU A 480 9.11 14.51 -31.63
N ILE A 481 9.67 13.73 -32.53
CA ILE A 481 10.87 12.93 -32.30
C ILE A 481 12.12 13.80 -32.48
N GLU A 482 12.20 14.51 -33.59
CA GLU A 482 13.29 15.45 -33.85
C GLU A 482 12.94 16.49 -34.91
N ASP A 483 13.69 17.58 -34.88
CA ASP A 483 13.77 18.58 -35.93
C ASP A 483 14.80 18.12 -36.98
N PHE A 484 14.37 17.95 -38.23
CA PHE A 484 15.20 17.40 -39.31
C PHE A 484 15.18 18.32 -40.55
N GLY A 485 16.01 19.36 -40.52
CA GLY A 485 16.15 20.31 -41.63
C GLY A 485 14.87 21.11 -41.89
N LYS A 486 14.27 20.96 -43.08
CA LYS A 486 12.98 21.60 -43.45
C LYS A 486 11.76 20.82 -42.92
N TYR A 487 11.97 19.76 -42.14
CA TYR A 487 10.94 18.82 -41.69
C TYR A 487 10.94 18.64 -40.17
N ASN A 488 9.77 18.27 -39.64
CA ASN A 488 9.59 17.73 -38.30
C ASN A 488 9.33 16.23 -38.43
N LEU A 489 10.05 15.40 -37.66
CA LEU A 489 9.79 13.97 -37.59
C LEU A 489 8.89 13.69 -36.40
N VAL A 490 7.71 13.12 -36.65
CA VAL A 490 6.66 12.93 -35.63
C VAL A 490 6.26 11.47 -35.57
N ALA A 491 6.22 10.87 -34.37
CA ALA A 491 5.69 9.52 -34.17
C ALA A 491 4.22 9.59 -33.76
N TRP A 492 3.37 8.80 -34.42
CA TRP A 492 1.95 8.73 -34.14
C TRP A 492 1.28 7.50 -34.80
N LYS A 493 0.35 6.83 -34.11
CA LYS A 493 -0.47 5.73 -34.66
C LYS A 493 0.34 4.60 -35.33
N GLY A 494 1.50 4.26 -34.77
CA GLY A 494 2.36 3.19 -35.27
C GLY A 494 3.34 3.64 -36.36
N PHE A 495 3.31 4.90 -36.77
CA PHE A 495 4.11 5.42 -37.88
C PHE A 495 4.97 6.62 -37.48
N TYR A 496 6.06 6.79 -38.22
CA TYR A 496 6.84 8.02 -38.27
C TYR A 496 6.42 8.83 -39.49
N TYR A 497 6.17 10.12 -39.27
CA TYR A 497 5.80 11.10 -40.28
C TYR A 497 6.95 12.07 -40.47
N GLY A 498 7.35 12.30 -41.72
CA GLY A 498 8.12 13.46 -42.11
C GLY A 498 7.18 14.58 -42.52
N LEU A 499 6.98 15.57 -41.67
CA LEU A 499 6.09 16.71 -41.91
C LEU A 499 6.90 17.95 -42.32
N PRO A 500 6.70 18.52 -43.52
CA PRO A 500 7.33 19.78 -43.90
C PRO A 500 6.91 20.91 -42.96
N LYS A 501 7.88 21.67 -42.43
CA LYS A 501 7.60 22.81 -41.55
C LYS A 501 6.79 23.92 -42.22
N SER A 502 6.83 23.98 -43.56
CA SER A 502 6.05 24.92 -44.36
C SER A 502 4.53 24.67 -44.29
N LEU A 503 4.09 23.50 -43.83
CA LEU A 503 2.66 23.22 -43.64
C LEU A 503 2.06 23.98 -42.44
N GLY A 504 2.89 24.50 -41.53
CA GLY A 504 2.42 25.15 -40.31
C GLY A 504 1.81 24.13 -39.33
N ASN A 505 0.73 24.51 -38.66
CA ASN A 505 0.04 23.62 -37.73
C ASN A 505 -0.77 22.57 -38.50
N VAL A 506 -0.45 21.30 -38.27
CA VAL A 506 -1.14 20.15 -38.87
C VAL A 506 -1.88 19.40 -37.77
N ASP A 507 -3.18 19.16 -37.95
CA ASP A 507 -3.94 18.31 -37.02
C ASP A 507 -3.93 16.89 -37.54
N LEU A 508 -3.07 16.07 -36.93
CA LEU A 508 -2.90 14.70 -37.35
C LEU A 508 -4.20 13.87 -37.19
N ASN A 509 -5.14 14.26 -36.33
CA ASN A 509 -6.39 13.53 -36.13
C ASN A 509 -7.49 13.82 -37.16
N SER A 510 -7.45 14.97 -37.84
CA SER A 510 -8.56 15.45 -38.68
C SER A 510 -8.18 15.74 -40.13
N ASP A 511 -6.90 15.99 -40.42
CA ASP A 511 -6.42 16.21 -41.78
C ASP A 511 -6.23 14.88 -42.54
N ASP A 512 -6.54 14.87 -43.85
CA ASP A 512 -6.17 13.77 -44.75
C ASP A 512 -4.69 13.87 -45.09
N ILE A 513 -3.85 13.57 -44.09
CA ILE A 513 -2.39 13.81 -44.09
C ILE A 513 -1.71 13.22 -45.33
N LEU A 514 -2.20 12.08 -45.82
CA LEU A 514 -1.63 11.38 -46.98
C LEU A 514 -1.83 12.15 -48.30
N LYS A 515 -2.73 13.14 -48.33
CA LYS A 515 -2.91 14.04 -49.48
C LYS A 515 -2.07 15.32 -49.38
N LEU A 516 -1.45 15.60 -48.23
CA LEU A 516 -0.63 16.78 -48.04
C LEU A 516 0.70 16.63 -48.78
N ARG A 517 1.01 17.60 -49.64
CA ARG A 517 2.17 17.54 -50.51
C ARG A 517 3.46 17.58 -49.70
N GLY A 518 4.33 16.59 -49.93
CA GLY A 518 5.63 16.50 -49.30
C GLY A 518 5.62 15.86 -47.92
N VAL A 519 4.48 15.35 -47.44
CA VAL A 519 4.43 14.49 -46.24
C VAL A 519 4.87 13.08 -46.61
N PHE A 520 5.71 12.49 -45.76
CA PHE A 520 6.16 11.10 -45.86
C PHE A 520 5.73 10.33 -44.63
N ILE A 521 5.43 9.04 -44.80
CA ILE A 521 5.03 8.13 -43.73
C ILE A 521 5.78 6.80 -43.88
N ASP A 522 6.30 6.27 -42.78
CA ASP A 522 6.90 4.95 -42.72
C ASP A 522 6.78 4.38 -41.30
N ILE A 523 7.04 3.10 -41.15
CA ILE A 523 7.11 2.44 -39.83
C ILE A 523 8.50 2.55 -39.21
N SER A 524 9.52 2.96 -39.99
CA SER A 524 10.90 3.12 -39.55
C SER A 524 11.35 4.58 -39.59
N LEU A 525 11.85 5.08 -38.45
CA LEU A 525 12.40 6.43 -38.34
C LEU A 525 13.59 6.63 -39.29
N GLU A 526 14.48 5.65 -39.41
CA GLU A 526 15.64 5.71 -40.31
C GLU A 526 15.23 5.80 -41.79
N ARG A 527 14.19 5.06 -42.19
CA ARG A 527 13.65 5.16 -43.56
C ARG A 527 13.03 6.52 -43.82
N ILE A 528 12.33 7.10 -42.85
CA ILE A 528 11.79 8.45 -42.96
C ILE A 528 12.90 9.50 -43.09
N LYS A 529 13.96 9.40 -42.28
CA LYS A 529 15.12 10.29 -42.40
C LYS A 529 15.73 10.22 -43.80
N MET A 530 15.93 9.02 -44.33
CA MET A 530 16.48 8.82 -45.68
C MET A 530 15.57 9.39 -46.78
N ILE A 531 14.25 9.16 -46.70
CA ILE A 531 13.29 9.68 -47.69
C ILE A 531 13.26 11.21 -47.65
N VAL A 532 13.20 11.80 -46.45
CA VAL A 532 13.19 13.25 -46.25
C VAL A 532 14.49 13.88 -46.76
N GLN A 533 15.65 13.29 -46.43
CA GLN A 533 16.96 13.77 -46.88
C GLN A 533 17.06 13.80 -48.41
N ASN A 534 16.70 12.70 -49.08
CA ASN A 534 16.69 12.63 -50.56
C ASN A 534 15.72 13.66 -51.17
N HIS A 535 14.58 13.90 -50.53
CA HIS A 535 13.62 14.90 -51.01
C HIS A 535 14.16 16.32 -50.91
N ILE A 536 14.89 16.65 -49.84
CA ILE A 536 15.53 17.96 -49.65
C ILE A 536 16.58 18.20 -50.74
N GLU A 537 17.41 17.20 -51.03
CA GLU A 537 18.45 17.28 -52.07
C GLU A 537 17.86 17.51 -53.46
N LEU A 538 16.82 16.76 -53.83
CA LEU A 538 16.10 16.94 -55.10
C LEU A 538 15.45 18.32 -55.22
N GLN A 539 14.90 18.88 -54.13
CA GLN A 539 14.34 20.23 -54.17
C GLN A 539 15.41 21.30 -54.43
N MET A 540 16.61 21.14 -53.85
CA MET A 540 17.72 22.05 -54.09
C MET A 540 18.17 22.03 -55.56
N GLU A 541 18.29 20.85 -56.17
CA GLU A 541 18.62 20.73 -57.59
C GLU A 541 17.56 21.36 -58.51
N VAL A 542 16.27 21.20 -58.18
CA VAL A 542 15.18 21.82 -58.94
C VAL A 542 15.18 23.34 -58.81
N GLU A 543 15.42 23.89 -57.61
CA GLU A 543 15.54 25.33 -57.39
C GLU A 543 16.72 25.93 -58.18
N GLU A 544 17.86 25.23 -58.21
CA GLU A 544 19.04 25.63 -59.00
C GLU A 544 18.74 25.64 -60.51
N LEU A 545 18.08 24.60 -61.03
CA LEU A 545 17.66 24.53 -62.43
C LEU A 545 16.63 25.61 -62.79
N GLN A 546 15.67 25.91 -61.91
CA GLN A 546 14.68 26.96 -62.12
C GLN A 546 15.30 28.37 -62.12
N SER A 547 16.29 28.61 -61.26
CA SER A 547 17.05 29.86 -61.26
C SER A 547 17.82 30.03 -62.58
N THR A 548 18.44 28.96 -63.07
CA THR A 548 19.15 28.92 -64.36
C THR A 548 18.20 29.18 -65.54
N ILE A 549 17.01 28.56 -65.53
CA ILE A 549 15.97 28.79 -66.55
C ILE A 549 15.46 30.24 -66.52
N THR A 550 15.34 30.85 -65.35
CA THR A 550 14.89 32.24 -65.20
C THR A 550 15.94 33.22 -65.75
N VAL A 551 17.23 32.99 -65.46
CA VAL A 551 18.36 33.72 -66.06
C VAL A 551 18.36 33.60 -67.59
N ILE A 552 18.09 32.40 -68.13
CA ILE A 552 17.98 32.17 -69.57
C ILE A 552 16.76 32.90 -70.17
N LYS A 553 15.61 32.88 -69.48
CA LYS A 553 14.39 33.57 -69.91
C LYS A 553 14.58 35.08 -69.92
N ASP A 554 15.31 35.67 -68.99
CA ASP A 554 15.57 37.11 -68.93
C ASP A 554 16.76 37.58 -69.79
N SER A 555 17.48 36.64 -70.42
CA SER A 555 18.55 36.95 -71.36
C SER A 555 18.03 37.51 -72.70
N LYS A 556 18.79 38.42 -73.32
CA LYS A 556 18.50 39.04 -74.65
C LYS A 556 18.64 38.08 -75.85
N PHE A 557 18.69 36.76 -75.64
CA PHE A 557 18.88 35.78 -76.72
C PHE A 557 17.55 35.35 -77.35
N TRP A 558 17.04 36.17 -78.27
CA TRP A 558 15.75 35.96 -78.95
C TRP A 558 15.64 34.63 -79.73
N LYS A 559 16.76 34.08 -80.21
CA LYS A 559 16.80 32.84 -81.00
C LYS A 559 16.42 31.58 -80.19
N ILE A 560 16.73 31.54 -78.89
CA ILE A 560 16.39 30.41 -78.00
C ILE A 560 14.89 30.41 -77.68
N ARG A 561 14.30 31.61 -77.50
CA ARG A 561 12.83 31.76 -77.30
C ARG A 561 12.03 31.29 -78.51
N GLN A 562 12.52 31.54 -79.73
CA GLN A 562 11.86 31.13 -80.98
C GLN A 562 11.91 29.60 -81.20
N ALA A 563 13.03 28.96 -80.84
CA ALA A 563 13.18 27.51 -80.93
C ALA A 563 12.26 26.76 -79.94
N LEU A 564 12.14 27.26 -78.70
CA LEU A 564 11.25 26.69 -77.67
C LEU A 564 9.76 26.85 -78.03
N SER A 565 9.39 27.96 -78.68
CA SER A 565 8.02 28.17 -79.18
C SER A 565 7.63 27.19 -80.29
N LYS A 566 8.58 26.86 -81.20
CA LYS A 566 8.37 25.86 -82.25
C LYS A 566 8.29 24.44 -81.70
N LEU A 567 9.07 24.13 -80.66
CA LEU A 567 9.05 22.83 -80.00
C LEU A 567 7.71 22.58 -79.29
N LYS A 568 7.12 23.61 -78.66
CA LYS A 568 5.77 23.50 -78.07
C LYS A 568 4.67 23.22 -79.11
N GLN A 569 4.75 23.83 -80.29
CA GLN A 569 3.80 23.55 -81.38
C GLN A 569 3.92 22.13 -81.96
N LEU A 570 5.11 21.53 -81.94
CA LEU A 570 5.33 20.17 -82.46
C LEU A 570 4.94 19.06 -81.48
N VAL A 571 4.89 19.35 -80.18
CA VAL A 571 4.65 18.33 -79.13
C VAL A 571 3.22 18.35 -78.58
N GLY A 572 2.35 19.26 -79.06
CA GLY A 572 0.93 19.24 -78.72
C GLY A 572 0.64 19.37 -77.22
N LEU A 573 1.22 20.39 -76.58
CA LEU A 573 0.86 20.86 -75.24
C LEU A 573 0.31 22.28 -75.30
#